data_AF-A0A2S7P176-F1
#
_entry.id   AF-A0A2S7P176-F1
#
_cell.length_a   1.000
_cell.length_b   1.000
_cell.length_c   1.000
_cell.angle_alpha   90.00
_cell.angle_beta   90.00
_cell.angle_gamma   90.00
#
_symmetry.space_group_name_H-M   'P 1'
#
loop_
_entity.id
_entity.type
_entity.pdbx_description
1 polymer ?
#
loop_
_entity_poly.entity_id
_entity_poly.type
_entity_poly.pdbx_seq_one_letter_code
_entity_poly.pdbx_strand_id
1 'polypeptide(L)'
;MPGGVRDLPGLWDFLKEQKDVHMEFAEPRFPAKGFYHPNNDRPGTAVASHGFLLAEDPLLFDPAFFGITDTEVETLDAAQRKLLEVTYEAFENAGETWDSVSGSRTGVFVGDICFDNYLTQTRNWDYSTKYSATGSFPNMLANRLHYIFNLKGPSLLINSACTSAMYALHMAITSMRNGDCDSAIVAGSNWIMDPMCHIAMGKLGALSATSRSHTFDASADGYARGEGFAALYLKRSSHAIRDASPIRDLIYIKRWGIELGS
;
A
#
# COMPACT_ATOMS: atom_id res chain seq x y z
N MET A 1 9.26 -3.67 1.82
CA MET A 1 8.63 -4.37 2.97
C MET A 1 9.64 -4.42 4.14
N PRO A 2 9.21 -4.74 5.37
CA PRO A 2 10.09 -4.83 6.54
C PRO A 2 11.22 -5.84 6.34
N GLY A 3 12.32 -5.70 7.09
CA GLY A 3 13.49 -6.57 6.94
C GLY A 3 14.36 -6.27 5.70
N GLY A 4 14.21 -5.09 5.09
CA GLY A 4 15.01 -4.69 3.93
C GLY A 4 14.57 -5.33 2.61
N VAL A 5 13.39 -5.95 2.57
CA VAL A 5 12.84 -6.60 1.37
C VAL A 5 12.40 -5.53 0.37
N ARG A 6 13.01 -5.55 -0.82
CA ARG A 6 12.77 -4.58 -1.91
C ARG A 6 12.19 -5.20 -3.18
N ASP A 7 12.26 -6.51 -3.32
CA ASP A 7 11.81 -7.22 -4.52
C ASP A 7 11.28 -8.64 -4.19
N LEU A 8 10.81 -9.35 -5.22
CA LEU A 8 10.28 -10.71 -5.07
C LEU A 8 11.33 -11.73 -4.62
N PRO A 9 12.57 -11.77 -5.16
CA PRO A 9 13.62 -12.65 -4.64
C PRO A 9 13.93 -12.41 -3.17
N GLY A 10 14.07 -11.15 -2.75
CA GLY A 10 14.31 -10.78 -1.37
C GLY A 10 13.15 -11.17 -0.45
N LEU A 11 11.91 -11.05 -0.92
CA LEU A 11 10.74 -11.54 -0.17
C LEU A 11 10.80 -13.05 0.02
N TRP A 12 11.16 -13.81 -1.03
CA TRP A 12 11.29 -15.26 -0.94
C TRP A 12 12.39 -15.70 0.03
N ASP A 13 13.55 -15.04 -0.02
CA ASP A 13 14.64 -15.29 0.91
C ASP A 13 14.25 -14.96 2.34
N PHE A 14 13.60 -13.81 2.57
CA PHE A 14 13.09 -13.41 3.88
C PHE A 14 12.11 -14.46 4.47
N LEU A 15 11.17 -14.96 3.66
CA LEU A 15 10.21 -15.98 4.09
C LEU A 15 10.90 -17.32 4.46
N LYS A 16 11.94 -17.72 3.71
CA LYS A 16 12.73 -18.93 4.03
C LYS A 16 13.53 -18.79 5.32
N GLU A 17 14.07 -17.60 5.58
CA GLU A 17 14.90 -17.34 6.76
C GLU A 17 14.09 -17.25 8.06
N GLN A 18 12.78 -17.00 7.98
CA GLN A 18 11.85 -16.94 9.13
C GLN A 18 12.31 -15.96 10.22
N LYS A 19 12.92 -14.84 9.83
CA LYS A 19 13.45 -13.84 10.76
C LYS A 19 12.34 -12.95 11.32
N ASP A 20 12.44 -12.66 12.60
CA ASP A 20 11.66 -11.62 13.26
C ASP A 20 12.37 -10.26 13.11
N VAL A 21 11.73 -9.31 12.44
CA VAL A 21 12.28 -8.00 12.06
C VAL A 21 11.46 -6.83 12.58
N HIS A 22 10.63 -7.05 13.61
CA HIS A 22 9.99 -5.92 14.31
C HIS A 22 11.06 -4.98 14.89
N MET A 23 10.79 -3.68 14.81
CA MET A 23 11.67 -2.61 15.26
C MET A 23 10.88 -1.65 16.16
N GLU A 24 11.56 -1.01 17.09
CA GLU A 24 10.96 0.05 17.91
C GLU A 24 10.58 1.25 17.03
N PHE A 25 9.44 1.89 17.30
CA PHE A 25 9.08 3.13 16.62
C PHE A 25 10.06 4.25 16.98
N ALA A 26 10.64 4.87 15.95
CA ALA A 26 11.58 5.99 16.05
C ALA A 26 11.35 6.99 14.91
N GLU A 27 12.04 8.14 14.99
CA GLU A 27 12.09 9.12 13.90
C GLU A 27 12.49 8.46 12.56
N PRO A 28 11.90 8.86 11.43
CA PRO A 28 11.03 10.03 11.22
C PRO A 28 9.53 9.78 11.51
N ARG A 29 9.18 8.67 12.17
CA ARG A 29 7.78 8.35 12.53
C ARG A 29 7.42 9.08 13.82
N PHE A 30 7.28 8.35 14.91
CA PHE A 30 7.13 8.89 16.24
C PHE A 30 8.05 8.12 17.20
N PRO A 31 8.64 8.79 18.21
CA PRO A 31 9.46 8.12 19.20
C PRO A 31 8.59 7.32 20.17
N ALA A 32 8.74 5.99 20.20
CA ALA A 32 7.93 5.09 21.03
C ALA A 32 7.90 5.52 22.51
N LYS A 33 9.04 5.94 23.06
CA LYS A 33 9.18 6.40 24.45
C LYS A 33 8.23 7.54 24.83
N GLY A 34 7.87 8.41 23.89
CA GLY A 34 6.96 9.53 24.13
C GLY A 34 5.49 9.12 24.29
N PHE A 35 5.13 7.96 23.74
CA PHE A 35 3.75 7.48 23.68
C PHE A 35 3.54 6.18 24.47
N TYR A 36 4.58 5.43 24.79
CA TYR A 36 4.47 4.18 25.51
C TYR A 36 4.02 4.36 26.97
N HIS A 37 3.05 3.55 27.39
CA HIS A 37 2.71 3.42 28.80
C HIS A 37 2.13 2.03 29.09
N PRO A 38 2.53 1.37 30.19
CA PRO A 38 2.07 0.01 30.50
C PRO A 38 0.57 -0.08 30.84
N ASN A 39 -0.03 1.01 31.35
CA ASN A 39 -1.47 1.08 31.58
C ASN A 39 -2.21 1.51 30.29
N ASN A 40 -2.96 0.57 29.68
CA ASN A 40 -3.76 0.84 28.49
C ASN A 40 -4.95 1.78 28.73
N ASP A 41 -5.36 2.05 29.96
CA ASP A 41 -6.46 2.98 30.22
C ASP A 41 -6.00 4.45 30.19
N ARG A 42 -4.67 4.69 30.23
CA ARG A 42 -4.13 6.06 30.19
C ARG A 42 -4.37 6.69 28.82
N PRO A 43 -5.15 7.78 28.71
CA PRO A 43 -5.41 8.43 27.42
C PRO A 43 -4.12 8.87 26.71
N GLY A 44 -4.12 8.81 25.38
CA GLY A 44 -3.00 9.28 24.55
C GLY A 44 -1.74 8.41 24.59
N THR A 45 -1.81 7.19 25.11
CA THR A 45 -0.65 6.28 25.22
C THR A 45 -0.88 4.96 24.50
N ALA A 46 0.21 4.36 24.02
CA ALA A 46 0.25 3.07 23.36
C ALA A 46 0.82 1.99 24.30
N VAL A 47 0.26 0.79 24.23
CA VAL A 47 0.75 -0.39 24.97
C VAL A 47 1.87 -1.14 24.24
N ALA A 48 2.00 -0.90 22.94
CA ALA A 48 2.98 -1.53 22.07
C ALA A 48 3.99 -0.47 21.60
N SER A 49 5.28 -0.75 21.70
CA SER A 49 6.36 0.18 21.30
C SER A 49 7.06 -0.19 19.99
N HIS A 50 6.75 -1.36 19.42
CA HIS A 50 7.37 -1.85 18.19
C HIS A 50 6.33 -2.15 17.10
N GLY A 51 6.81 -2.28 15.86
CA GLY A 51 6.06 -2.74 14.70
C GLY A 51 6.98 -3.32 13.63
N PHE A 52 6.42 -3.83 12.54
CA PHE A 52 7.19 -4.33 11.39
C PHE A 52 7.39 -3.18 10.40
N LEU A 53 8.50 -2.46 10.54
CA LEU A 53 8.72 -1.18 9.88
C LEU A 53 9.64 -1.33 8.66
N LEU A 54 9.48 -0.43 7.68
CA LEU A 54 10.42 -0.29 6.58
C LEU A 54 11.78 0.19 7.10
N ALA A 55 12.85 -0.46 6.63
CA ALA A 55 14.23 -0.09 6.96
C ALA A 55 14.68 1.18 6.24
N GLU A 56 14.14 1.45 5.05
CA GLU A 56 14.37 2.69 4.33
C GLU A 56 13.32 3.74 4.68
N ASP A 57 13.69 5.01 4.50
CA ASP A 57 12.76 6.13 4.59
C ASP A 57 11.90 6.20 3.32
N PRO A 58 10.56 6.06 3.42
CA PRO A 58 9.65 6.15 2.28
C PRO A 58 9.61 7.53 1.60
N LEU A 59 10.23 8.56 2.20
CA LEU A 59 10.38 9.88 1.58
C LEU A 59 11.49 9.91 0.51
N LEU A 60 12.44 8.96 0.52
CA LEU A 60 13.43 8.86 -0.55
C LEU A 60 12.74 8.49 -1.86
N PHE A 61 12.96 9.30 -2.90
CA PHE A 61 12.24 9.23 -4.17
C PHE A 61 13.00 9.99 -5.25
N ASP A 62 12.93 9.54 -6.49
CA ASP A 62 13.46 10.24 -7.67
C ASP A 62 12.34 11.03 -8.36
N PRO A 63 12.12 12.32 -8.01
CA PRO A 63 11.03 13.10 -8.59
C PRO A 63 11.25 13.39 -10.08
N ALA A 64 12.51 13.55 -10.51
CA ALA A 64 12.83 13.89 -11.89
C ALA A 64 12.48 12.75 -12.85
N PHE A 65 12.72 11.50 -12.45
CA PHE A 65 12.31 10.32 -13.21
C PHE A 65 10.81 10.31 -13.52
N PHE A 66 9.97 10.70 -12.56
CA PHE A 66 8.52 10.76 -12.72
C PHE A 66 8.00 12.12 -13.22
N GLY A 67 8.88 13.05 -13.60
CA GLY A 67 8.48 14.38 -14.08
C GLY A 67 7.80 15.26 -13.01
N ILE A 68 8.09 15.01 -11.73
CA ILE A 68 7.61 15.78 -10.59
C ILE A 68 8.65 16.84 -10.23
N THR A 69 8.20 18.06 -9.95
CA THR A 69 9.11 19.17 -9.62
C THR A 69 9.51 19.14 -8.14
N ASP A 70 10.62 19.79 -7.80
CA ASP A 70 11.07 19.92 -6.40
C ASP A 70 10.01 20.59 -5.51
N THR A 71 9.28 21.58 -6.03
CA THR A 71 8.21 22.23 -5.26
C THR A 71 7.00 21.32 -5.04
N GLU A 72 6.72 20.40 -5.96
CA GLU A 72 5.62 19.45 -5.79
C GLU A 72 6.01 18.29 -4.86
N VAL A 73 7.25 17.82 -4.90
CA VAL A 73 7.69 16.69 -4.06
C VAL A 73 7.65 17.05 -2.58
N GLU A 74 7.79 18.32 -2.20
CA GLU A 74 7.70 18.77 -0.80
C GLU A 74 6.37 18.41 -0.12
N THR A 75 5.25 18.43 -0.85
CA THR A 75 3.93 18.09 -0.31
C THR A 75 3.52 16.64 -0.57
N LEU A 76 4.32 15.90 -1.34
CA LEU A 76 3.96 14.60 -1.84
C LEU A 76 4.00 13.53 -0.75
N ASP A 77 2.84 12.91 -0.50
CA ASP A 77 2.68 11.74 0.37
C ASP A 77 3.73 10.66 0.04
N ALA A 78 4.40 10.13 1.05
CA ALA A 78 5.37 9.06 0.85
C ALA A 78 4.73 7.80 0.23
N ALA A 79 3.45 7.53 0.53
CA ALA A 79 2.74 6.45 -0.12
C ALA A 79 2.57 6.69 -1.63
N GLN A 80 2.35 7.94 -2.07
CA GLN A 80 2.32 8.26 -3.50
C GLN A 80 3.68 8.03 -4.17
N ARG A 81 4.78 8.41 -3.50
CA ARG A 81 6.16 8.19 -3.97
C ARG A 81 6.44 6.70 -4.18
N LYS A 82 6.23 5.91 -3.13
CA LYS A 82 6.51 4.46 -3.17
C LYS A 82 5.56 3.72 -4.12
N LEU A 83 4.30 4.13 -4.22
CA LEU A 83 3.37 3.55 -5.19
C LEU A 83 3.81 3.80 -6.64
N LEU A 84 4.39 4.96 -6.96
CA LEU A 84 4.94 5.22 -8.29
C LEU A 84 6.09 4.26 -8.62
N GLU A 85 7.04 4.10 -7.69
CA GLU A 85 8.19 3.19 -7.85
C GLU A 85 7.74 1.74 -8.02
N VAL A 86 6.95 1.19 -7.07
CA VAL A 86 6.54 -0.23 -7.16
C VAL A 86 5.61 -0.50 -8.33
N THR A 87 4.87 0.50 -8.82
CA THR A 87 4.06 0.36 -10.05
C THR A 87 4.94 0.32 -11.28
N TYR A 88 5.96 1.18 -11.37
CA TYR A 88 6.94 1.13 -12.45
C TYR A 88 7.69 -0.21 -12.46
N GLU A 89 8.19 -0.65 -11.30
CA GLU A 89 8.84 -1.96 -11.14
C GLU A 89 7.90 -3.12 -11.53
N ALA A 90 6.60 -3.02 -11.24
CA ALA A 90 5.63 -4.03 -11.66
C ALA A 90 5.47 -4.10 -13.19
N PHE A 91 5.50 -2.95 -13.88
CA PHE A 91 5.52 -2.91 -15.34
C PHE A 91 6.82 -3.50 -15.91
N GLU A 92 7.97 -3.10 -15.36
CA GLU A 92 9.27 -3.65 -15.77
C GLU A 92 9.34 -5.17 -15.56
N ASN A 93 8.84 -5.66 -14.42
CA ASN A 93 8.82 -7.09 -14.12
C ASN A 93 7.93 -7.89 -15.07
N ALA A 94 6.91 -7.25 -15.64
CA ALA A 94 6.03 -7.79 -16.67
C ALA A 94 6.59 -7.63 -18.09
N GLY A 95 7.77 -7.02 -18.25
CA GLY A 95 8.39 -6.75 -19.55
C GLY A 95 7.71 -5.64 -20.36
N GLU A 96 6.89 -4.81 -19.71
CA GLU A 96 6.24 -3.67 -20.34
C GLU A 96 7.14 -2.43 -20.23
N THR A 97 7.20 -1.63 -21.29
CA THR A 97 7.87 -0.33 -21.28
C THR A 97 6.91 0.79 -20.93
N TRP A 98 7.42 1.95 -20.52
CA TRP A 98 6.59 3.14 -20.29
C TRP A 98 5.70 3.48 -21.49
N ASP A 99 6.27 3.43 -22.70
CA ASP A 99 5.54 3.72 -23.95
C ASP A 99 4.46 2.67 -24.24
N SER A 100 4.68 1.40 -23.88
CA SER A 100 3.70 0.33 -24.12
C SER A 100 2.45 0.46 -23.26
N VAL A 101 2.57 1.01 -22.05
CA VAL A 101 1.44 1.19 -21.12
C VAL A 101 0.79 2.56 -21.23
N SER A 102 1.54 3.57 -21.70
CA SER A 102 1.02 4.93 -21.91
C SER A 102 -0.13 4.94 -22.91
N GLY A 103 -1.26 5.55 -22.52
CA GLY A 103 -2.48 5.59 -23.34
C GLY A 103 -3.29 4.29 -23.35
N SER A 104 -2.80 3.22 -22.71
CA SER A 104 -3.52 1.96 -22.61
C SER A 104 -4.79 2.07 -21.75
N ARG A 105 -5.76 1.21 -22.01
CA ARG A 105 -6.96 1.04 -21.17
C ARG A 105 -6.64 0.24 -19.91
N THR A 106 -5.57 0.60 -19.20
CA THR A 106 -5.19 0.03 -17.91
C THR A 106 -5.94 0.75 -16.80
N GLY A 107 -6.67 0.01 -15.96
CA GLY A 107 -7.27 0.56 -14.74
C GLY A 107 -6.29 0.60 -13.58
N VAL A 108 -6.53 1.42 -12.57
CA VAL A 108 -5.73 1.58 -11.36
C VAL A 108 -6.63 1.40 -10.14
N PHE A 109 -6.30 0.43 -9.30
CA PHE A 109 -7.07 0.08 -8.10
C PHE A 109 -6.11 0.01 -6.92
N VAL A 110 -6.18 0.98 -6.02
CA VAL A 110 -5.26 1.08 -4.88
C VAL A 110 -6.02 0.83 -3.58
N GLY A 111 -5.55 -0.14 -2.82
CA GLY A 111 -6.00 -0.39 -1.46
C GLY A 111 -5.13 0.34 -0.44
N ASP A 112 -5.72 1.17 0.39
CA ASP A 112 -5.02 1.86 1.47
C ASP A 112 -5.94 2.00 2.70
N ILE A 113 -5.35 2.13 3.87
CA ILE A 113 -6.07 2.30 5.14
C ILE A 113 -5.60 3.51 5.95
N CYS A 114 -4.53 4.16 5.50
CA CYS A 114 -3.80 5.13 6.29
C CYS A 114 -4.16 6.55 5.84
N PHE A 115 -4.42 7.42 6.81
CA PHE A 115 -4.71 8.83 6.56
C PHE A 115 -3.69 9.75 7.25
N ASP A 116 -2.59 9.19 7.77
CA ASP A 116 -1.65 9.90 8.65
C ASP A 116 -1.09 11.16 7.96
N ASN A 117 -0.63 11.04 6.71
CA ASN A 117 -0.10 12.17 5.96
C ASN A 117 -1.17 13.23 5.65
N TYR A 118 -2.35 12.82 5.19
CA TYR A 118 -3.47 13.74 4.94
C TYR A 118 -3.86 14.50 6.21
N LEU A 119 -4.03 13.80 7.34
CA LEU A 119 -4.40 14.41 8.62
C LEU A 119 -3.31 15.35 9.15
N THR A 120 -2.04 15.00 8.96
CA THR A 120 -0.91 15.83 9.41
C THR A 120 -0.80 17.11 8.58
N GLN A 121 -0.85 17.00 7.24
CA GLN A 121 -0.73 18.16 6.35
C GLN A 121 -1.92 19.11 6.44
N THR A 122 -3.14 18.61 6.63
CA THR A 122 -4.36 19.44 6.65
C THR A 122 -4.63 20.15 7.98
N ARG A 123 -3.92 19.78 9.05
CA ARG A 123 -4.07 20.41 10.38
C ARG A 123 -3.30 21.72 10.53
N ASN A 124 -2.36 22.01 9.64
CA ASN A 124 -1.59 23.24 9.68
C ASN A 124 -1.83 24.07 8.40
N TRP A 125 -2.73 25.04 8.48
CA TRP A 125 -3.14 25.86 7.32
C TRP A 125 -1.98 26.69 6.73
N ASP A 126 -0.96 27.01 7.53
CA ASP A 126 0.22 27.74 7.07
C ASP A 126 1.07 26.93 6.07
N TYR A 127 0.91 25.59 6.07
CA TYR A 127 1.58 24.68 5.13
C TYR A 127 0.71 24.32 3.92
N SER A 128 -0.45 24.96 3.76
CA SER A 128 -1.30 24.78 2.58
C SER A 128 -0.70 25.54 1.38
N THR A 129 0.05 24.83 0.54
CA THR A 129 0.67 25.37 -0.69
C THR A 129 -0.11 24.96 -1.94
N LYS A 130 0.39 25.39 -3.11
CA LYS A 130 -0.18 25.06 -4.44
C LYS A 130 -0.41 23.56 -4.65
N TYR A 131 0.47 22.71 -4.10
CA TYR A 131 0.45 21.27 -4.32
C TYR A 131 -0.13 20.48 -3.15
N SER A 132 -0.65 21.12 -2.10
CA SER A 132 -1.19 20.39 -0.94
C SER A 132 -2.36 19.48 -1.32
N ALA A 133 -3.24 19.91 -2.22
CA ALA A 133 -4.38 19.09 -2.65
C ALA A 133 -3.93 17.82 -3.40
N THR A 134 -3.03 17.97 -4.38
CA THR A 134 -2.53 16.85 -5.19
C THR A 134 -1.47 16.02 -4.46
N GLY A 135 -0.81 16.60 -3.47
CA GLY A 135 0.23 15.95 -2.67
C GLY A 135 -0.30 15.10 -1.53
N SER A 136 -1.47 15.43 -0.96
CA SER A 136 -1.94 14.78 0.28
C SER A 136 -3.31 14.11 0.22
N PHE A 137 -4.17 14.42 -0.76
CA PHE A 137 -5.53 13.88 -0.75
C PHE A 137 -5.50 12.37 -1.02
N PRO A 138 -6.27 11.54 -0.27
CA PRO A 138 -6.15 10.08 -0.36
C PRO A 138 -6.37 9.52 -1.77
N ASN A 139 -7.32 10.09 -2.54
CA ASN A 139 -7.61 9.65 -3.91
C ASN A 139 -6.40 9.80 -4.87
N MET A 140 -5.42 10.64 -4.52
CA MET A 140 -4.21 10.82 -5.31
C MET A 140 -3.31 9.59 -5.33
N LEU A 141 -3.45 8.65 -4.38
CA LEU A 141 -2.73 7.37 -4.42
C LEU A 141 -3.02 6.58 -5.69
N ALA A 142 -4.27 6.59 -6.18
CA ALA A 142 -4.64 5.98 -7.46
C ALA A 142 -4.46 6.96 -8.63
N ASN A 143 -4.95 8.19 -8.46
CA ASN A 143 -5.01 9.15 -9.57
C ASN A 143 -3.63 9.61 -10.04
N ARG A 144 -2.62 9.63 -9.17
CA ARG A 144 -1.26 9.96 -9.58
C ARG A 144 -0.66 8.89 -10.48
N LEU A 145 -0.86 7.59 -10.19
CA LEU A 145 -0.44 6.51 -11.07
C LEU A 145 -1.12 6.63 -12.43
N HIS A 146 -2.44 6.84 -12.42
CA HIS A 146 -3.23 7.03 -13.63
C HIS A 146 -2.71 8.21 -14.47
N TYR A 147 -2.37 9.33 -13.83
CA TYR A 147 -1.85 10.53 -14.50
C TYR A 147 -0.43 10.33 -15.04
N ILE A 148 0.51 9.92 -14.19
CA ILE A 148 1.94 9.83 -14.51
C ILE A 148 2.19 8.81 -15.62
N PHE A 149 1.58 7.62 -15.53
CA PHE A 149 1.71 6.59 -16.56
C PHE A 149 0.72 6.78 -17.74
N ASN A 150 -0.04 7.89 -17.76
CA ASN A 150 -0.99 8.23 -18.81
C ASN A 150 -2.02 7.11 -19.11
N LEU A 151 -2.51 6.44 -18.07
CA LEU A 151 -3.46 5.33 -18.20
C LEU A 151 -4.88 5.86 -18.49
N LYS A 152 -5.73 5.02 -19.07
CA LYS A 152 -7.09 5.40 -19.54
C LYS A 152 -8.23 4.53 -19.01
N GLY A 153 -7.95 3.61 -18.09
CA GLY A 153 -8.98 2.81 -17.41
C GLY A 153 -9.55 3.51 -16.16
N PRO A 154 -10.42 2.83 -15.39
CA PRO A 154 -10.90 3.32 -14.10
C PRO A 154 -9.76 3.61 -13.13
N SER A 155 -9.90 4.60 -12.25
CA SER A 155 -8.91 4.92 -11.19
C SER A 155 -9.62 5.07 -9.86
N LEU A 156 -9.36 4.15 -8.92
CA LEU A 156 -10.08 4.05 -7.66
C LEU A 156 -9.13 3.85 -6.48
N LEU A 157 -9.34 4.64 -5.44
CA LEU A 157 -8.90 4.33 -4.08
C LEU A 157 -9.98 3.51 -3.39
N ILE A 158 -9.59 2.42 -2.73
CA ILE A 158 -10.47 1.54 -1.98
C ILE A 158 -9.97 1.47 -0.55
N ASN A 159 -10.86 1.81 0.40
CA ASN A 159 -10.61 1.61 1.82
C ASN A 159 -11.73 0.74 2.41
N SER A 160 -11.40 -0.52 2.69
CA SER A 160 -12.22 -1.48 3.44
C SER A 160 -11.44 -2.03 4.64
N ALA A 161 -10.59 -1.20 5.25
CA ALA A 161 -9.64 -1.61 6.29
C ALA A 161 -8.71 -2.75 5.82
N CYS A 162 -8.52 -3.80 6.62
CA CYS A 162 -7.52 -4.85 6.34
C CYS A 162 -7.73 -5.58 5.00
N THR A 163 -8.91 -5.49 4.40
CA THR A 163 -9.23 -6.11 3.10
C THR A 163 -9.07 -5.18 1.90
N SER A 164 -8.62 -3.93 2.09
CA SER A 164 -8.53 -2.91 1.03
C SER A 164 -7.84 -3.42 -0.23
N ALA A 165 -6.64 -4.01 -0.11
CA ALA A 165 -5.89 -4.52 -1.26
C ALA A 165 -6.58 -5.71 -1.96
N MET A 166 -7.25 -6.58 -1.20
CA MET A 166 -8.01 -7.71 -1.77
C MET A 166 -9.29 -7.23 -2.49
N TYR A 167 -9.95 -6.21 -1.95
CA TYR A 167 -11.07 -5.57 -2.65
C TYR A 167 -10.60 -4.80 -3.89
N ALA A 168 -9.42 -4.17 -3.87
CA ALA A 168 -8.82 -3.58 -5.06
C ALA A 168 -8.58 -4.62 -6.15
N LEU A 169 -8.05 -5.79 -5.78
CA LEU A 169 -7.91 -6.93 -6.69
C LEU A 169 -9.27 -7.39 -7.26
N HIS A 170 -10.27 -7.54 -6.39
CA HIS A 170 -11.62 -7.93 -6.81
C HIS A 170 -12.24 -6.94 -7.79
N MET A 171 -12.12 -5.64 -7.53
CA MET A 171 -12.64 -4.58 -8.38
C MET A 171 -11.91 -4.53 -9.72
N ALA A 172 -10.58 -4.65 -9.72
CA ALA A 172 -9.79 -4.70 -10.95
C ALA A 172 -10.22 -5.86 -11.86
N ILE A 173 -10.34 -7.05 -11.29
CA ILE A 173 -10.80 -8.25 -12.00
C ILE A 173 -12.21 -8.05 -12.56
N THR A 174 -13.12 -7.46 -11.77
CA THR A 174 -14.50 -7.20 -12.18
C THR A 174 -14.57 -6.19 -13.32
N SER A 175 -13.87 -5.06 -13.21
CA SER A 175 -13.76 -4.05 -14.27
C SER A 175 -13.13 -4.61 -15.54
N MET A 176 -12.07 -5.42 -15.42
CA MET A 176 -11.50 -6.10 -16.57
C MET A 176 -12.55 -7.00 -17.22
N ARG A 177 -13.24 -7.86 -16.47
CA ARG A 177 -14.27 -8.76 -17.01
C ARG A 177 -15.43 -8.03 -17.70
N ASN A 178 -15.88 -6.91 -17.12
CA ASN A 178 -16.93 -6.07 -17.68
C ASN A 178 -16.48 -5.31 -18.93
N GLY A 179 -15.17 -5.29 -19.22
CA GLY A 179 -14.60 -4.60 -20.36
C GLY A 179 -14.40 -3.12 -20.12
N ASP A 180 -14.40 -2.65 -18.86
CA ASP A 180 -14.10 -1.26 -18.51
C ASP A 180 -12.61 -0.95 -18.77
N CYS A 181 -11.74 -1.95 -18.59
CA CYS A 181 -10.31 -1.92 -18.87
C CYS A 181 -9.81 -3.26 -19.45
N ASP A 182 -8.66 -3.22 -20.13
CA ASP A 182 -8.05 -4.40 -20.76
C ASP A 182 -6.94 -5.03 -19.91
N SER A 183 -6.40 -4.23 -18.98
CA SER A 183 -5.38 -4.56 -17.99
C SER A 183 -5.62 -3.73 -16.73
N ALA A 184 -4.94 -4.06 -15.62
CA ALA A 184 -5.07 -3.30 -14.38
C ALA A 184 -3.80 -3.30 -13.55
N ILE A 185 -3.53 -2.18 -12.89
CA ILE A 185 -2.65 -2.10 -11.72
C ILE A 185 -3.52 -2.29 -10.47
N VAL A 186 -3.11 -3.23 -9.64
CA VAL A 186 -3.65 -3.42 -8.30
C VAL A 186 -2.51 -3.14 -7.33
N ALA A 187 -2.65 -2.13 -6.49
CA ALA A 187 -1.62 -1.77 -5.53
C ALA A 187 -2.17 -1.72 -4.10
N GLY A 188 -1.26 -1.87 -3.14
CA GLY A 188 -1.55 -1.74 -1.72
C GLY A 188 -0.48 -0.90 -1.05
N SER A 189 -0.90 0.01 -0.17
CA SER A 189 -0.01 0.82 0.66
C SER A 189 -0.41 0.77 2.13
N ASN A 190 0.59 0.78 3.00
CA ASN A 190 0.45 1.11 4.40
C ASN A 190 1.79 1.62 4.94
N TRP A 191 1.80 2.85 5.45
CA TRP A 191 2.95 3.44 6.13
C TRP A 191 2.48 4.06 7.44
N ILE A 192 3.26 3.89 8.52
CA ILE A 192 2.89 4.34 9.85
C ILE A 192 3.72 5.57 10.18
N MET A 193 3.12 6.75 10.03
CA MET A 193 3.80 8.03 10.29
C MET A 193 3.39 8.58 11.66
N ASP A 194 2.10 8.49 12.02
CA ASP A 194 1.55 9.15 13.19
C ASP A 194 1.09 8.13 14.26
N PRO A 195 1.25 8.44 15.57
CA PRO A 195 0.89 7.51 16.65
C PRO A 195 -0.62 7.37 16.85
N MET A 196 -1.47 8.24 16.30
CA MET A 196 -2.90 8.29 16.58
C MET A 196 -3.60 6.95 16.31
N CYS A 197 -3.38 6.36 15.13
CA CYS A 197 -3.95 5.06 14.78
C CYS A 197 -3.38 3.95 15.66
N HIS A 198 -2.09 4.00 16.00
CA HIS A 198 -1.43 3.03 16.88
C HIS A 198 -2.02 3.06 18.30
N ILE A 199 -2.20 4.25 18.86
CA ILE A 199 -2.85 4.47 20.16
C ILE A 199 -4.28 3.96 20.12
N ALA A 200 -5.07 4.35 19.11
CA ALA A 200 -6.47 3.97 18.99
C ALA A 200 -6.66 2.44 18.91
N MET A 201 -5.85 1.75 18.10
CA MET A 201 -5.89 0.29 18.00
C MET A 201 -5.44 -0.38 19.30
N GLY A 202 -4.48 0.21 20.03
CA GLY A 202 -4.10 -0.23 21.37
C GLY A 202 -5.27 -0.12 22.37
N LYS A 203 -5.98 1.01 22.38
CA LYS A 203 -7.17 1.21 23.24
C LYS A 203 -8.32 0.26 22.91
N LEU A 204 -8.46 -0.11 21.62
CA LEU A 204 -9.44 -1.11 21.18
C LEU A 204 -9.09 -2.53 21.69
N GLY A 205 -7.88 -2.75 22.21
CA GLY A 205 -7.39 -4.08 22.59
C GLY A 205 -6.99 -4.93 21.38
N ALA A 206 -6.77 -4.31 20.22
CA ALA A 206 -6.44 -5.03 18.98
C ALA A 206 -4.93 -5.31 18.85
N LEU A 207 -4.08 -4.54 19.54
CA LEU A 207 -2.62 -4.68 19.45
C LEU A 207 -2.07 -5.59 20.54
N SER A 208 -1.16 -6.48 20.14
CA SER A 208 -0.35 -7.27 21.08
C SER A 208 0.61 -6.37 21.85
N ALA A 209 0.71 -6.55 23.17
CA ALA A 209 1.68 -5.83 23.99
C ALA A 209 3.13 -6.22 23.65
N THR A 210 3.32 -7.41 23.07
CA THR A 210 4.62 -7.90 22.58
C THR A 210 4.96 -7.42 21.17
N SER A 211 4.09 -6.61 20.56
CA SER A 211 4.22 -6.14 19.17
C SER A 211 4.43 -7.27 18.17
N ARG A 212 3.78 -8.42 18.40
CA ARG A 212 3.83 -9.59 17.50
C ARG A 212 2.43 -10.13 17.23
N SER A 213 2.29 -10.78 16.08
CA SER A 213 1.09 -11.54 15.76
C SER A 213 1.39 -13.02 16.01
N HIS A 214 0.91 -13.55 17.14
CA HIS A 214 1.07 -14.97 17.49
C HIS A 214 0.00 -15.82 16.79
N THR A 215 0.03 -15.84 15.46
CA THR A 215 -1.04 -16.44 14.65
C THR A 215 -1.22 -17.93 14.98
N PHE A 216 -2.41 -18.28 15.44
CA PHE A 216 -2.82 -19.64 15.86
C PHE A 216 -2.12 -20.18 17.12
N ASP A 217 -1.34 -19.37 17.84
CA ASP A 217 -0.75 -19.77 19.12
C ASP A 217 -1.71 -19.54 20.30
N ALA A 218 -1.54 -20.31 21.37
CA ALA A 218 -2.29 -20.12 22.62
C ALA A 218 -2.00 -18.76 23.30
N SER A 219 -0.86 -18.15 23.00
CA SER A 219 -0.46 -16.83 23.50
C SER A 219 -0.97 -15.66 22.65
N ALA A 220 -1.88 -15.89 21.69
CA ALA A 220 -2.45 -14.83 20.85
C ALA A 220 -3.16 -13.76 21.70
N ASP A 221 -2.63 -12.53 21.65
CA ASP A 221 -3.07 -11.38 22.46
C ASP A 221 -3.36 -10.12 21.62
N GLY A 222 -3.39 -10.25 20.28
CA GLY A 222 -3.58 -9.16 19.33
C GLY A 222 -2.66 -9.29 18.13
N TYR A 223 -2.58 -8.25 17.30
CA TYR A 223 -1.69 -8.19 16.15
C TYR A 223 -0.63 -7.09 16.30
N ALA A 224 0.41 -7.16 15.46
CA ALA A 224 1.41 -6.11 15.31
C ALA A 224 1.15 -5.29 14.05
N ARG A 225 1.22 -3.95 14.14
CA ARG A 225 1.16 -3.11 12.94
C ARG A 225 2.45 -3.28 12.13
N GLY A 226 2.30 -3.25 10.81
CA GLY A 226 3.42 -3.35 9.87
C GLY A 226 3.21 -2.48 8.65
N GLU A 227 4.29 -2.18 7.95
CA GLU A 227 4.32 -1.29 6.79
C GLU A 227 4.60 -2.06 5.50
N GLY A 228 4.19 -1.51 4.36
CA GLY A 228 4.46 -2.14 3.08
C GLY A 228 3.83 -1.40 1.91
N PHE A 229 4.45 -1.60 0.75
CA PHE A 229 3.98 -1.15 -0.55
C PHE A 229 4.16 -2.32 -1.51
N ALA A 230 3.15 -2.56 -2.34
CA ALA A 230 3.19 -3.61 -3.36
C ALA A 230 2.27 -3.25 -4.51
N ALA A 231 2.63 -3.69 -5.72
CA ALA A 231 1.78 -3.60 -6.90
C ALA A 231 1.80 -4.90 -7.69
N LEU A 232 0.68 -5.17 -8.35
CA LEU A 232 0.49 -6.25 -9.31
C LEU A 232 0.00 -5.65 -10.62
N TYR A 233 0.58 -6.09 -11.73
CA TYR A 233 0.05 -5.81 -13.06
C TYR A 233 -0.71 -7.02 -13.59
N LEU A 234 -1.98 -6.81 -13.95
CA LEU A 234 -2.89 -7.83 -14.40
C LEU A 234 -3.20 -7.66 -15.88
N LYS A 235 -3.09 -8.75 -16.63
CA LYS A 235 -3.58 -8.88 -18.00
C LYS A 235 -4.54 -10.06 -18.07
N ARG A 236 -5.44 -10.03 -19.04
CA ARG A 236 -6.17 -11.25 -19.43
C ARG A 236 -5.14 -12.28 -19.90
N SER A 237 -5.28 -13.54 -19.47
CA SER A 237 -4.33 -14.60 -19.84
C SER A 237 -4.18 -14.74 -21.36
N SER A 238 -5.27 -14.59 -22.12
CA SER A 238 -5.24 -14.59 -23.58
C SER A 238 -4.37 -13.46 -24.17
N HIS A 239 -4.38 -12.28 -23.56
CA HIS A 239 -3.54 -11.16 -23.98
C HIS A 239 -2.09 -11.40 -23.59
N ALA A 240 -1.83 -11.85 -22.36
CA ALA A 240 -0.47 -12.18 -21.93
C ALA A 240 0.18 -13.25 -22.82
N ILE A 241 -0.57 -14.29 -23.20
CA ILE A 241 -0.10 -15.34 -24.12
C ILE A 241 0.16 -14.77 -25.52
N ARG A 242 -0.78 -13.98 -26.06
CA ARG A 242 -0.64 -13.34 -27.39
C ARG A 242 0.59 -12.44 -27.45
N ASP A 243 0.82 -11.67 -26.39
CA ASP A 243 1.90 -10.69 -26.30
C ASP A 243 3.24 -11.32 -25.87
N ALA A 244 3.27 -12.64 -25.60
CA ALA A 244 4.40 -13.36 -25.01
C ALA A 244 4.91 -12.73 -23.70
N SER A 245 4.02 -12.10 -22.93
CA SER A 245 4.34 -11.52 -21.63
C SER A 245 4.68 -12.62 -20.61
N PRO A 246 5.65 -12.39 -19.71
CA PRO A 246 5.88 -13.27 -18.56
C PRO A 246 4.60 -13.41 -17.72
N ILE A 247 4.22 -14.65 -17.40
CA ILE A 247 3.09 -14.95 -16.51
C ILE A 247 3.66 -15.48 -15.19
N ARG A 248 3.45 -14.73 -14.11
CA ARG A 248 3.90 -15.12 -12.76
C ARG A 248 2.94 -16.10 -12.09
N ASP A 249 1.63 -15.88 -12.24
CA ASP A 249 0.57 -16.72 -11.71
C ASP A 249 -0.76 -16.49 -12.46
N LEU A 250 -1.75 -17.35 -12.23
CA LEU A 250 -3.10 -17.25 -12.79
C LEU A 250 -4.15 -17.16 -11.66
N ILE A 251 -4.93 -16.08 -11.68
CA ILE A 251 -6.03 -15.89 -10.73
C ILE A 251 -7.30 -16.51 -11.32
N TYR A 252 -7.68 -17.68 -10.82
CA TYR A 252 -8.92 -18.36 -11.20
C TYR A 252 -10.11 -17.85 -10.39
N ILE A 253 -11.11 -17.32 -11.08
CA ILE A 253 -12.36 -16.90 -10.44
C ILE A 253 -13.36 -18.03 -10.61
N LYS A 254 -13.56 -18.81 -9.54
CA LYS A 254 -14.69 -19.74 -9.50
C LYS A 254 -15.96 -18.92 -9.29
N ARG A 255 -16.92 -19.01 -10.22
CA ARG A 255 -18.25 -18.46 -10.03
C ARG A 255 -18.94 -19.34 -8.99
N TRP A 256 -19.14 -18.83 -7.77
CA TRP A 256 -20.08 -19.46 -6.85
C TRP A 256 -21.49 -19.15 -7.36
N GLY A 257 -22.21 -20.18 -7.80
CA GLY A 257 -23.62 -20.10 -8.16
C GLY A 257 -24.45 -20.80 -7.10
N ILE A 258 -25.51 -20.15 -6.63
CA ILE A 258 -26.65 -20.86 -6.06
C ILE A 258 -27.47 -21.30 -7.28
N GLU A 259 -27.44 -22.59 -7.59
CA GLU A 259 -28.48 -23.18 -8.44
C GLU A 259 -29.76 -23.19 -7.60
N LEU A 260 -30.63 -22.21 -7.84
CA LEU A 260 -32.03 -22.37 -7.48
C LEU A 260 -32.61 -23.36 -8.48
N GLY A 261 -32.68 -24.61 -8.07
CA GLY A 261 -33.44 -25.63 -8.80
C GLY A 261 -34.89 -25.18 -8.92
N SER A 262 -35.37 -25.14 -10.17
CA SER A 262 -36.80 -25.05 -10.51
C SER A 262 -37.55 -26.30 -10.09
#